data_AF-A0A1Q3E3H5-F1
#
_entry.id   AF-A0A1Q3E3H5-F1
#
_cell.length_a   1.000
_cell.length_b   1.000
_cell.length_c   1.000
_cell.angle_alpha   90.00
_cell.angle_beta   90.00
_cell.angle_gamma   90.00
#
_symmetry.space_group_name_H-M   'P 1'
#
loop_
_entity.id
_entity.type
_entity.pdbx_description
1 polymer ?
#
loop_
_entity_poly.entity_id
_entity_poly.type
_entity_poly.pdbx_seq_one_letter_code
_entity_poly.pdbx_strand_id
1 'polypeptide(L)'
;MTRSNSFDQETVNKLEKRLSQRPEKTDLVDRNILKDDKGIAPSLVAAKEKLQRSQLEDKLGQALQQRPKPEELVKEGILLEEEAPPSRA
;
A
#
# COMPACT_ATOMS: atom_id res chain seq x y z
N MET A 1 47.49 -13.86 -9.01
CA MET A 1 46.39 -13.35 -8.17
C MET A 1 45.41 -14.50 -7.94
N THR A 2 45.54 -15.21 -6.83
CA THR A 2 44.67 -16.32 -6.44
C THR A 2 43.39 -15.78 -5.80
N ARG A 3 42.23 -16.02 -6.42
CA ARG A 3 40.93 -15.79 -5.77
C ARG A 3 40.84 -16.75 -4.59
N SER A 4 40.90 -16.23 -3.37
CA SER A 4 40.63 -16.99 -2.16
C SER A 4 39.14 -17.33 -2.11
N ASN A 5 38.76 -18.50 -2.62
CA ASN A 5 37.46 -19.10 -2.36
C ASN A 5 37.55 -19.86 -1.03
N SER A 6 37.19 -19.19 0.06
CA SER A 6 36.76 -19.89 1.27
C SER A 6 35.50 -19.19 1.77
N PHE A 7 34.35 -19.56 1.19
CA PHE A 7 33.08 -19.27 1.84
C PHE A 7 33.00 -20.19 3.06
N ASP A 8 32.86 -19.62 4.26
CA ASP A 8 32.70 -20.39 5.49
C ASP A 8 31.50 -21.32 5.34
N GLN A 9 31.68 -22.63 5.51
CA GLN A 9 30.60 -23.63 5.31
C GLN A 9 29.35 -23.31 6.15
N GLU A 10 29.54 -22.73 7.33
CA GLU A 10 28.44 -22.27 8.19
C GLU A 10 27.64 -21.13 7.56
N THR A 11 28.29 -20.21 6.84
CA THR A 11 27.62 -19.11 6.14
C THR A 11 26.79 -19.62 4.96
N VAL A 12 27.31 -20.62 4.24
CA VAL A 12 26.59 -21.30 3.14
C VAL A 12 25.33 -21.97 3.67
N ASN A 13 25.46 -22.81 4.72
CA ASN A 13 24.32 -23.52 5.32
C ASN A 13 23.26 -22.54 5.87
N LYS A 14 23.68 -21.42 6.48
CA LYS A 14 22.76 -20.37 6.97
C LYS A 14 22.02 -19.69 5.82
N LEU A 15 22.71 -19.40 4.71
CA LEU A 15 22.11 -18.76 3.54
C LEU A 15 21.08 -19.69 2.87
N GLU A 16 21.42 -20.96 2.65
CA GLU A 16 20.52 -21.95 2.07
C GLU A 16 19.22 -22.08 2.88
N LYS A 17 19.34 -22.15 4.22
CA LYS A 17 18.17 -22.18 5.10
C LYS A 17 17.28 -20.95 4.91
N ARG A 18 17.86 -19.74 4.82
CA ARG A 18 17.09 -18.50 4.61
C ARG A 18 16.43 -18.44 3.23
N LEU A 19 17.12 -18.91 2.19
CA LEU A 19 16.57 -18.96 0.84
C LEU A 19 15.41 -19.95 0.74
N SER A 20 15.47 -21.09 1.45
CA SER A 20 14.38 -22.07 1.49
C SER A 20 13.09 -21.55 2.16
N GLN A 21 13.23 -20.56 3.05
CA GLN A 21 12.11 -19.94 3.77
C GLN A 21 11.71 -18.58 3.17
N ARG A 22 12.27 -18.22 2.02
CA ARG A 22 12.00 -16.93 1.39
C ARG A 22 10.54 -16.88 0.93
N PRO A 23 9.75 -15.86 1.32
CA PRO A 23 8.39 -15.66 0.82
C PRO A 23 8.37 -15.39 -0.68
N GLU A 24 7.25 -15.76 -1.31
CA GLU A 24 7.03 -15.48 -2.72
C GLU A 24 6.90 -13.96 -2.97
N LYS A 25 7.20 -13.54 -4.20
CA LYS A 25 7.11 -12.12 -4.57
C LYS A 25 5.70 -11.56 -4.34
N THR A 26 4.67 -12.36 -4.64
CA THR A 26 3.25 -12.00 -4.46
C THR A 26 2.94 -11.72 -2.99
N ASP A 27 3.40 -12.57 -2.07
CA ASP A 27 3.17 -12.39 -0.63
C ASP A 27 3.77 -11.08 -0.12
N LEU A 28 4.93 -10.69 -0.64
CA LEU A 28 5.56 -9.42 -0.29
C LEU A 28 4.78 -8.21 -0.83
N VAL A 29 4.15 -8.35 -2.00
CA VAL A 29 3.28 -7.31 -2.58
C VAL A 29 1.99 -7.17 -1.80
N ASP A 30 1.35 -8.29 -1.46
CA ASP A 30 0.09 -8.32 -0.71
C ASP A 30 0.27 -7.73 0.70
N ARG A 31 1.44 -7.95 1.31
CA ARG A 31 1.82 -7.34 2.59
C ARG A 31 2.32 -5.91 2.47
N ASN A 32 2.29 -5.31 1.27
CA ASN A 32 2.79 -3.95 0.98
C ASN A 32 4.27 -3.74 1.38
N ILE A 33 5.07 -4.81 1.35
CA ILE A 33 6.52 -4.77 1.56
C ILE A 33 7.21 -4.44 0.23
N LEU A 34 6.80 -5.12 -0.84
CA LEU A 34 7.23 -4.82 -2.20
C LEU A 34 6.10 -4.08 -2.94
N LYS A 35 6.45 -3.12 -3.78
CA LYS A 35 5.48 -2.40 -4.60
C LYS A 35 5.18 -3.19 -5.87
N ASP A 36 3.91 -3.21 -6.29
CA ASP A 36 3.51 -3.88 -7.54
C ASP A 36 3.84 -2.99 -8.75
N ASP A 37 5.10 -3.06 -9.16
CA ASP A 37 5.65 -2.24 -10.24
C ASP A 37 6.08 -3.08 -11.44
N LYS A 38 5.20 -4.01 -11.85
CA LYS A 38 5.38 -4.74 -13.10
C LYS A 38 5.52 -3.75 -14.26
N GLY A 39 6.68 -3.77 -14.92
CA GLY A 39 6.96 -2.93 -16.09
C GLY A 39 7.50 -1.52 -15.80
N ILE A 40 7.76 -1.17 -14.54
CA ILE A 40 8.31 0.15 -14.18
C ILE A 40 9.74 -0.03 -13.67
N ALA A 41 10.63 0.89 -14.07
CA ALA A 41 12.01 0.88 -13.61
C ALA A 41 12.08 1.10 -12.09
N PRO A 42 12.95 0.39 -11.34
CA PRO A 42 13.06 0.53 -9.88
C PRO A 42 13.30 1.97 -9.41
N SER A 43 14.00 2.79 -10.21
CA SER A 43 14.26 4.20 -9.91
C SER A 43 13.02 5.10 -10.00
N LEU A 44 11.97 4.68 -10.70
CA LEU A 44 10.76 5.48 -10.94
C LEU A 44 9.62 5.14 -9.97
N VAL A 45 9.72 4.04 -9.22
CA VAL A 45 8.70 3.59 -8.26
C VAL A 45 8.33 4.68 -7.27
N ALA A 46 9.34 5.31 -6.65
CA ALA A 46 9.10 6.37 -5.66
C ALA A 46 8.37 7.59 -6.27
N ALA A 47 8.69 7.95 -7.52
CA ALA A 47 8.03 9.04 -8.21
C ALA A 47 6.57 8.70 -8.55
N LYS A 48 6.30 7.46 -8.99
CA LYS A 48 4.95 6.94 -9.22
C LYS A 48 4.12 6.99 -7.94
N GLU A 49 4.64 6.48 -6.82
CA GLU A 49 3.91 6.49 -5.54
C GLU A 49 3.59 7.91 -5.08
N LYS A 50 4.54 8.84 -5.22
CA LYS A 50 4.32 10.25 -4.89
C LYS A 50 3.20 10.85 -5.73
N LEU A 51 3.18 10.56 -7.03
CA LEU A 51 2.13 11.02 -7.94
C LEU A 51 0.76 10.42 -7.57
N GLN A 52 0.70 9.11 -7.35
CA GLN A 52 -0.53 8.41 -6.95
C GLN A 52 -1.10 8.98 -5.65
N ARG A 53 -0.24 9.28 -4.68
CA ARG A 53 -0.63 9.91 -3.43
C ARG A 53 -1.21 11.31 -3.65
N SER A 54 -0.55 12.16 -4.43
CA SER A 54 -1.05 13.51 -4.74
C SER A 54 -2.42 13.45 -5.40
N GLN A 55 -2.61 12.56 -6.38
CA GLN A 55 -3.90 12.38 -7.06
C GLN A 55 -5.00 11.94 -6.09
N LEU A 56 -4.67 11.07 -5.12
CA LEU A 56 -5.61 10.63 -4.10
C LEU A 56 -5.96 11.76 -3.12
N GLU A 57 -4.98 12.56 -2.72
CA GLU A 57 -5.19 13.75 -1.87
C GLU A 57 -6.12 14.75 -2.57
N ASP A 58 -5.88 15.04 -3.85
CA ASP A 58 -6.73 15.95 -4.64
C ASP A 58 -8.16 15.42 -4.78
N LYS A 59 -8.31 14.14 -5.13
CA LYS A 59 -9.60 13.47 -5.26
C LYS A 59 -10.37 13.46 -3.94
N LEU A 60 -9.68 13.18 -2.83
CA LEU A 60 -10.27 13.22 -1.49
C LEU A 60 -10.71 14.64 -1.14
N GLY A 61 -9.88 15.65 -1.41
CA GLY A 61 -10.22 17.04 -1.19
C GLY A 61 -11.53 17.45 -1.90
N GLN A 62 -11.66 17.09 -3.18
CA GLN A 62 -12.88 17.35 -3.95
C GLN A 62 -14.10 16.62 -3.38
N ALA A 63 -13.95 15.34 -3.03
CA ALA A 63 -15.05 14.55 -2.45
C ALA A 63 -15.50 15.09 -1.08
N LEU A 64 -14.57 15.63 -0.28
CA LEU A 64 -14.88 16.25 1.00
C LEU A 64 -15.60 17.59 0.84
N GLN A 65 -15.26 18.39 -0.17
CA GLN A 65 -15.97 19.63 -0.47
C GLN A 65 -17.42 19.39 -0.90
N GLN A 66 -17.67 18.31 -1.64
CA GLN A 66 -19.00 17.92 -2.10
C GLN A 66 -19.69 16.93 -1.15
N ARG A 67 -19.19 16.78 0.08
CA ARG A 67 -19.72 15.80 1.02
C ARG A 67 -21.17 16.17 1.40
N PRO A 68 -22.17 15.31 1.08
CA PRO A 68 -23.56 15.59 1.39
C PRO A 68 -23.78 15.60 2.90
N LYS A 69 -24.74 16.42 3.34
CA LYS A 69 -25.13 16.46 4.76
C LYS A 69 -25.93 15.22 5.14
N PRO A 70 -25.93 14.82 6.42
CA PRO A 70 -26.75 13.70 6.89
C PRO A 70 -28.23 13.85 6.51
N GLU A 71 -28.78 15.07 6.59
CA GLU A 71 -30.17 15.39 6.23
C GLU A 71 -30.48 15.09 4.75
N GLU A 72 -29.54 15.40 3.85
CA GLU A 72 -29.68 15.12 2.41
C GLU A 72 -29.68 13.61 2.17
N LEU A 73 -28.82 12.86 2.87
CA LEU A 73 -28.78 11.40 2.79
C LEU A 73 -30.05 10.73 3.33
N VAL A 74 -30.67 11.28 4.37
CA VAL A 74 -31.97 10.80 4.88
C VAL A 74 -33.07 11.04 3.85
N LYS A 75 -33.09 12.24 3.24
CA LYS A 75 -34.04 12.57 2.17
C LYS A 75 -33.92 11.65 0.95
N GLU A 76 -32.70 11.26 0.60
CA GLU A 76 -32.43 10.32 -0.49
C GLU A 76 -32.66 8.84 -0.10
N GLY A 77 -33.01 8.57 1.16
CA GLY A 77 -33.26 7.22 1.67
C GLY A 77 -32.01 6.36 1.81
N ILE A 78 -30.82 6.99 1.79
CA ILE A 78 -29.52 6.33 1.96
C ILE A 78 -29.23 6.13 3.46
N LEU A 79 -29.64 7.09 4.30
CA LEU A 79 -29.47 7.06 5.75
C LEU A 79 -30.84 6.98 6.43
N LEU A 80 -30.96 6.18 7.49
CA LEU A 80 -32.17 6.15 8.32
C LEU A 80 -32.15 7.29 9.33
N GLU A 81 -33.32 7.85 9.65
CA GLU A 81 -33.46 9.03 10.51
C GLU A 81 -33.00 8.76 11.96
N GLU A 82 -33.16 7.52 12.46
CA GLU A 82 -32.64 7.09 13.77
C GLU A 82 -31.11 6.91 13.81
N GLU A 83 -30.47 6.68 12.65
CA GLU A 83 -29.01 6.48 12.55
C GLU A 83 -28.25 7.78 12.22
N ALA A 84 -28.98 8.88 12.03
CA ALA A 84 -28.37 10.17 11.77
C ALA A 84 -27.60 10.66 13.02
N PRO A 85 -26.31 11.05 12.88
CA PRO A 85 -25.55 11.57 14.01
C PRO A 85 -26.22 12.84 14.56
N PRO A 86 -26.25 13.03 15.89
CA PRO A 86 -26.88 14.20 16.48
C PRO A 86 -26.21 15.46 15.95
N SER A 87 -27.01 16.40 15.45
CA SER A 87 -26.53 17.71 14.98
C SER A 87 -25.70 18.35 16.09
N ARG A 88 -24.40 18.50 15.83
CA ARG A 88 -23.44 19.06 16.78
C ARG A 88 -23.80 20.55 16.95
N ALA A 89 -24.35 20.88 18.12
CA ALA A 89 -24.65 22.25 18.55
C ALA A 89 -23.39 23.11 18.64
#